data_AF-A0A7S0I6N1-F1
#
_entry.id   AF-A0A7S0I6N1-F1
#
_cell.length_a   1.000
_cell.length_b   1.000
_cell.length_c   1.000
_cell.angle_alpha   90.00
_cell.angle_beta   90.00
_cell.angle_gamma   90.00
#
_symmetry.space_group_name_H-M   'P 1'
#
loop_
_entity.id
_entity.type
_entity.pdbx_description
1 polymer ?
#
loop_
_entity_poly.entity_id
_entity_poly.type
_entity_poly.pdbx_seq_one_letter_code
_entity_poly.pdbx_strand_id
1 'polypeptide(L)'
;ALRQEGLLDYGPPNFMPLQRRFEKRFQVFLSLHRPTPLPWSHFEQLCDTQLDVTPPAELKESVLAFLKTAKGAIEQATQQPAVSPLAEAQAAELKALLRVTITNTIFTTSLPAAPPPGKKVKISFSAHPHFPVFSLVDAKH
;
A
#
# COMPACT_ATOMS: atom_id res chain seq x y z
N ALA A 1 -5.11 8.24 5.07
CA ALA A 1 -4.60 8.16 6.46
C ALA A 1 -3.19 8.75 6.56
N LEU A 2 -2.12 8.03 6.20
CA LEU A 2 -0.73 8.47 6.45
C LEU A 2 -0.38 9.88 5.94
N ARG A 3 -0.88 10.28 4.77
CA ARG A 3 -0.69 11.64 4.22
C ARG A 3 -1.40 12.71 5.04
N GLN A 4 -2.68 12.50 5.33
CA GLN A 4 -3.46 13.42 6.18
C GLN A 4 -2.87 13.52 7.59
N GLU A 5 -2.23 12.47 8.08
CA GLU A 5 -1.53 12.42 9.37
C GLU A 5 -0.10 12.98 9.32
N GLY A 6 0.36 13.51 8.17
CA GLY A 6 1.70 14.08 8.02
C GLY A 6 2.86 13.07 8.14
N LEU A 7 2.56 11.77 8.09
CA LEU A 7 3.54 10.68 8.17
C LEU A 7 4.16 10.32 6.81
N LEU A 8 3.51 10.75 5.73
CA LEU A 8 3.94 10.57 4.36
C LEU A 8 3.61 11.82 3.55
N ASP A 9 4.58 12.36 2.82
CA ASP A 9 4.38 13.52 1.95
C ASP A 9 4.95 13.24 0.56
N TYR A 10 4.44 13.91 -0.48
CA TYR A 10 4.99 13.89 -1.84
C TYR A 10 6.31 14.66 -1.95
N GLY A 11 6.77 15.23 -0.82
CA GLY A 11 7.94 16.08 -0.68
C GLY A 11 7.74 17.45 -1.30
N PRO A 12 8.52 18.46 -0.87
CA PRO A 12 8.49 19.76 -1.51
C PRO A 12 8.83 19.62 -3.01
N PRO A 13 8.21 20.42 -3.89
CA PRO A 13 8.45 20.39 -5.33
C PRO A 13 9.85 20.94 -5.61
N ASN A 14 10.88 20.11 -5.43
CA ASN A 14 12.23 20.65 -5.47
C ASN A 14 12.67 21.01 -6.91
N PHE A 15 12.09 20.41 -7.95
CA PHE A 15 12.42 20.73 -9.36
C PHE A 15 11.33 20.41 -10.40
N MET A 16 10.28 19.65 -10.05
CA MET A 16 9.26 19.19 -11.02
C MET A 16 7.88 19.09 -10.37
N PRO A 17 6.81 19.62 -11.00
CA PRO A 17 5.44 19.48 -10.49
C PRO A 17 5.03 18.01 -10.32
N LEU A 18 4.13 17.75 -9.36
CA LEU A 18 3.61 16.40 -9.08
C LEU A 18 3.00 15.75 -10.33
N GLN A 19 2.25 16.51 -11.13
CA GLN A 19 1.69 16.05 -12.40
C GLN A 19 2.76 15.47 -13.34
N ARG A 20 3.86 16.17 -13.57
CA ARG A 20 4.92 15.68 -14.46
C ARG A 20 5.62 14.45 -13.90
N ARG A 21 5.76 14.35 -12.56
CA ARG A 21 6.28 13.14 -11.91
C ARG A 21 5.35 11.95 -12.12
N PHE A 22 4.04 12.16 -12.02
CA PHE A 22 3.02 11.16 -12.30
C PHE A 22 3.09 10.70 -13.77
N GLU A 23 3.02 11.62 -14.72
CA GLU A 23 3.04 11.31 -16.16
C GLU A 23 4.30 10.52 -16.54
N LYS A 24 5.47 10.94 -16.03
CA LYS A 24 6.73 10.23 -16.27
C LYS A 24 6.73 8.81 -15.67
N ARG A 25 6.11 8.61 -14.50
CA ARG A 25 6.02 7.29 -13.85
C ARG A 25 5.14 6.32 -14.65
N PHE A 26 4.06 6.82 -15.24
CA PHE A 26 3.10 6.02 -16.00
C PHE A 26 3.32 6.04 -17.53
N GLN A 27 4.37 6.73 -18.01
CA GLN A 27 4.66 6.90 -19.44
C GLN A 27 4.71 5.56 -20.21
N VAL A 28 5.18 4.49 -19.55
CA VAL A 28 5.32 3.15 -20.14
C VAL A 28 3.98 2.53 -20.52
N PHE A 29 2.89 3.02 -19.95
CA PHE A 29 1.55 2.53 -20.23
C PHE A 29 0.82 3.35 -21.29
N LEU A 30 1.33 4.51 -21.71
CA LEU A 30 0.65 5.40 -22.65
C LEU A 30 0.41 4.78 -24.03
N SER A 31 1.19 3.75 -24.40
CA SER A 31 0.99 2.99 -25.64
C SER A 31 -0.08 1.90 -25.54
N LEU A 32 -0.59 1.60 -24.34
CA LEU A 32 -1.63 0.59 -24.15
C LEU A 32 -2.97 1.11 -24.68
N HIS A 33 -3.54 0.34 -25.61
CA HIS A 33 -4.89 0.63 -26.14
C HIS A 33 -5.99 0.21 -25.15
N ARG A 34 -5.80 -0.89 -24.41
CA ARG A 34 -6.75 -1.39 -23.41
C ARG A 34 -6.03 -2.15 -22.27
N PRO A 35 -6.38 -1.92 -21.00
CA PRO A 35 -7.20 -0.80 -20.53
C PRO A 35 -6.52 0.54 -20.81
N THR A 36 -7.30 1.58 -21.15
CA THR A 36 -6.77 2.92 -21.35
C THR A 36 -6.16 3.43 -20.04
N PRO A 37 -4.91 3.95 -20.03
CA PRO A 37 -4.30 4.51 -18.84
C PRO A 37 -5.12 5.65 -18.24
N LEU A 38 -5.19 5.70 -16.91
CA LEU A 38 -5.89 6.77 -16.20
C LEU A 38 -5.08 8.08 -16.31
N PRO A 39 -5.71 9.19 -16.72
CA PRO A 39 -5.04 10.49 -16.81
C PRO A 39 -4.79 11.09 -15.42
N TRP A 40 -3.92 12.12 -15.36
CA TRP A 40 -3.67 12.89 -14.14
C TRP A 40 -4.96 13.41 -13.49
N SER A 41 -5.91 13.91 -14.28
CA SER A 41 -7.18 14.45 -13.80
C SER A 41 -7.99 13.44 -12.99
N HIS A 42 -7.90 12.14 -13.33
CA HIS A 42 -8.56 11.10 -12.56
C HIS A 42 -7.91 10.89 -11.19
N PHE A 43 -6.58 10.94 -11.13
CA PHE A 43 -5.84 10.86 -9.86
C PHE A 43 -6.13 12.08 -8.97
N GLU A 44 -6.11 13.28 -9.53
CA GLU A 44 -6.44 14.53 -8.82
C GLU A 44 -7.87 14.48 -8.26
N GLN A 45 -8.85 14.10 -9.09
CA GLN A 45 -10.23 13.94 -8.65
C GLN A 45 -10.35 12.90 -7.51
N LEU A 46 -9.66 11.76 -7.60
CA LEU A 46 -9.70 10.74 -6.54
C LEU A 46 -9.11 11.27 -5.23
N CYS A 47 -8.02 12.04 -5.30
CA CYS A 47 -7.45 12.71 -4.13
C CYS A 47 -8.47 13.67 -3.50
N ASP A 48 -9.00 14.60 -4.27
CA ASP A 48 -9.86 15.68 -3.78
C ASP A 48 -11.23 15.19 -3.30
N THR A 49 -11.77 14.12 -3.91
CA THR A 49 -13.14 13.65 -3.61
C THR A 49 -13.21 12.46 -2.67
N GLN A 50 -12.10 11.75 -2.47
CA GLN A 50 -12.08 10.56 -1.60
C GLN A 50 -10.90 10.61 -0.63
N LEU A 51 -9.66 10.59 -1.13
CA LEU A 51 -8.50 10.32 -0.28
C LEU A 51 -8.14 11.46 0.68
N ASP A 52 -8.51 12.70 0.39
CA ASP A 52 -8.23 13.88 1.24
C ASP A 52 -9.40 14.28 2.14
N VAL A 53 -10.62 13.88 1.78
CA VAL A 53 -11.83 14.23 2.53
C VAL A 53 -12.28 13.12 3.48
N THR A 54 -11.99 11.85 3.17
CA THR A 54 -12.36 10.73 4.04
C THR A 54 -11.52 10.76 5.33
N PRO A 55 -12.15 10.70 6.52
CA PRO A 55 -11.44 10.70 7.80
C PRO A 55 -10.34 9.61 7.89
N PRO A 56 -9.20 9.88 8.54
CA PRO A 56 -8.14 8.88 8.70
C PRO A 56 -8.60 7.58 9.34
N ALA A 57 -9.54 7.66 10.29
CA ALA A 57 -10.12 6.49 10.97
C ALA A 57 -10.85 5.57 9.98
N GLU A 58 -11.74 6.12 9.15
CA GLU A 58 -12.46 5.36 8.12
C GLU A 58 -11.51 4.74 7.09
N LEU A 59 -10.47 5.47 6.68
CA LEU A 59 -9.44 4.94 5.80
C LEU A 59 -8.67 3.77 6.43
N LYS A 60 -8.35 3.86 7.74
CA LYS A 60 -7.71 2.75 8.48
C LYS A 60 -8.65 1.55 8.60
N GLU A 61 -9.92 1.76 8.90
CA GLU A 61 -10.94 0.70 8.98
C GLU A 61 -11.10 -0.03 7.64
N SER A 62 -11.19 0.71 6.53
CA SER A 62 -11.26 0.15 5.18
C SER A 62 -10.05 -0.73 4.86
N VAL A 63 -8.83 -0.25 5.20
CA VAL A 63 -7.59 -1.03 5.03
C VAL A 63 -7.60 -2.29 5.90
N LEU A 64 -8.01 -2.20 7.17
CA LEU A 64 -8.09 -3.35 8.07
C LEU A 64 -9.09 -4.40 7.58
N ALA A 65 -10.25 -3.96 7.07
CA ALA A 65 -11.24 -4.85 6.47
C ALA A 65 -10.67 -5.57 5.23
N PHE A 66 -9.97 -4.84 4.35
CA PHE A 66 -9.31 -5.43 3.19
C PHE A 66 -8.23 -6.44 3.58
N LEU A 67 -7.37 -6.10 4.54
CA LEU A 67 -6.30 -6.99 5.01
C LEU A 67 -6.86 -8.25 5.67
N LYS A 68 -7.97 -8.15 6.41
CA LYS A 68 -8.67 -9.31 6.98
C LYS A 68 -9.19 -10.24 5.88
N THR A 69 -9.83 -9.68 4.85
CA THR A 69 -10.31 -10.45 3.70
C THR A 69 -9.16 -11.12 2.95
N ALA A 70 -8.09 -10.39 2.66
CA ALA A 70 -6.91 -10.92 2.00
C ALA A 70 -6.26 -12.06 2.80
N LYS A 71 -6.13 -11.89 4.13
CA LYS A 71 -5.62 -12.92 5.03
C LYS A 71 -6.45 -14.21 4.91
N GLY A 72 -7.77 -14.09 5.01
CA GLY A 72 -8.68 -15.24 4.91
C GLY A 72 -8.57 -15.96 3.57
N ALA A 73 -8.48 -15.21 2.46
CA ALA A 73 -8.30 -15.79 1.13
C ALA A 73 -6.95 -16.55 0.99
N ILE A 74 -5.87 -16.00 1.53
CA ILE A 74 -4.54 -16.64 1.51
C ILE A 74 -4.55 -17.91 2.38
N GLU A 75 -5.15 -17.87 3.57
CA GLU A 75 -5.27 -19.04 4.46
C GLU A 75 -6.09 -20.15 3.80
N GLN A 76 -7.21 -19.82 3.16
CA GLN A 76 -8.01 -20.77 2.38
C GLN A 76 -7.23 -21.36 1.20
N ALA A 77 -6.49 -20.54 0.46
CA ALA A 77 -5.65 -21.01 -0.64
C ALA A 77 -4.54 -21.96 -0.14
N THR A 78 -4.04 -21.75 1.07
CA THR A 78 -3.01 -22.61 1.70
C THR A 78 -3.59 -23.93 2.20
N GLN A 79 -4.90 -23.97 2.51
CA GLN A 79 -5.62 -25.15 3.02
C GLN A 79 -6.22 -26.03 1.92
N GLN A 80 -5.92 -25.79 0.64
CA GLN A 80 -6.46 -26.60 -0.46
C GLN A 80 -6.15 -28.10 -0.26
N PRO A 81 -7.11 -28.99 -0.58
CA PRO A 81 -7.00 -30.41 -0.27
C PRO A 81 -5.83 -31.08 -1.04
N ALA A 82 -5.24 -32.10 -0.40
CA ALA A 82 -4.04 -32.84 -0.80
C ALA A 82 -4.06 -33.52 -2.19
N VAL A 83 -5.12 -33.34 -2.98
CA VAL A 83 -5.28 -33.91 -4.33
C VAL A 83 -4.31 -33.24 -5.33
N SER A 84 -3.83 -32.03 -5.03
CA SER A 84 -2.69 -31.40 -5.72
C SER A 84 -1.98 -30.47 -4.73
N PRO A 85 -0.93 -30.95 -4.03
CA PRO A 85 -0.19 -30.09 -3.12
C PRO A 85 0.40 -28.90 -3.87
N LEU A 86 0.36 -27.73 -3.24
CA LEU A 86 1.00 -26.52 -3.78
C LEU A 86 2.47 -26.79 -4.06
N ALA A 87 2.95 -26.34 -5.22
CA ALA A 87 4.38 -26.34 -5.49
C ALA A 87 5.11 -25.51 -4.43
N GLU A 88 6.35 -25.88 -4.09
CA GLU A 88 7.13 -25.22 -3.05
C GLU A 88 7.21 -23.69 -3.27
N ALA A 89 7.41 -23.27 -4.52
CA ALA A 89 7.43 -21.85 -4.89
C ALA A 89 6.09 -21.14 -4.61
N GLN A 90 4.96 -21.80 -4.85
CA GLN A 90 3.62 -21.23 -4.59
C GLN A 90 3.35 -21.17 -3.09
N ALA A 91 3.74 -22.19 -2.33
CA ALA A 91 3.63 -22.19 -0.88
C ALA A 91 4.50 -21.10 -0.24
N ALA A 92 5.72 -20.91 -0.74
CA ALA A 92 6.62 -19.84 -0.31
C ALA A 92 6.02 -18.45 -0.61
N GLU A 93 5.45 -18.27 -1.81
CA GLU A 93 4.77 -17.04 -2.21
C GLU A 93 3.58 -16.73 -1.29
N LEU A 94 2.68 -17.69 -1.05
CA LEU A 94 1.53 -17.51 -0.16
C LEU A 94 1.97 -17.18 1.27
N LYS A 95 3.04 -17.80 1.76
CA LYS A 95 3.62 -17.49 3.08
C LYS A 95 4.20 -16.08 3.14
N ALA A 96 4.86 -15.63 2.07
CA ALA A 96 5.38 -14.27 1.97
C ALA A 96 4.23 -13.23 1.94
N LEU A 97 3.19 -13.48 1.16
CA LEU A 97 1.98 -12.66 1.11
C LEU A 97 1.28 -12.60 2.48
N LEU A 98 1.13 -13.73 3.16
CA LEU A 98 0.56 -13.79 4.50
C LEU A 98 1.36 -12.94 5.50
N ARG A 99 2.70 -13.00 5.42
CA ARG A 99 3.58 -12.16 6.24
C ARG A 99 3.37 -10.67 5.96
N VAL A 100 3.23 -10.27 4.70
CA VAL A 100 2.94 -8.87 4.33
C VAL A 100 1.61 -8.43 4.93
N THR A 101 0.55 -9.23 4.75
CA THR A 101 -0.79 -8.91 5.26
C THR A 101 -0.81 -8.76 6.77
N ILE A 102 -0.18 -9.68 7.51
CA ILE A 102 -0.09 -9.61 8.97
C ILE A 102 0.71 -8.38 9.41
N THR A 103 1.86 -8.12 8.78
CA THR A 103 2.72 -6.98 9.14
C THR A 103 2.00 -5.66 8.92
N ASN A 104 1.29 -5.50 7.80
CA ASN A 104 0.53 -4.29 7.50
C ASN A 104 -0.72 -4.14 8.37
N THR A 105 -1.31 -5.26 8.84
CA THR A 105 -2.39 -5.23 9.83
C THR A 105 -1.87 -4.69 11.16
N ILE A 106 -0.76 -5.24 11.66
CA ILE A 106 -0.12 -4.77 12.90
C ILE A 106 0.25 -3.29 12.78
N PHE A 107 0.89 -2.91 11.67
CA PHE A 107 1.24 -1.51 11.42
C PHE A 107 0.00 -0.61 11.50
N THR A 108 -1.05 -0.91 10.75
CA THR A 108 -2.26 -0.09 10.68
C THR A 108 -2.95 0.04 12.05
N THR A 109 -3.04 -1.06 12.81
CA THR A 109 -3.61 -1.06 14.17
C THR A 109 -2.72 -0.30 15.16
N SER A 110 -1.40 -0.32 14.97
CA SER A 110 -0.44 0.38 15.84
C SER A 110 -0.28 1.87 15.54
N LEU A 111 -0.87 2.36 14.44
CA LEU A 111 -0.77 3.76 14.07
C LEU A 111 -1.48 4.62 15.11
N PRO A 112 -0.76 5.52 15.81
CA PRO A 112 -1.39 6.42 16.77
C PRO A 112 -2.36 7.38 16.07
N ALA A 113 -3.31 7.92 16.84
CA ALA A 113 -4.26 8.91 16.33
C ALA A 113 -3.57 10.25 15.96
N ALA A 114 -2.45 10.56 16.62
CA ALA A 114 -1.59 11.69 16.29
C ALA A 114 -0.20 11.18 15.90
N PRO A 115 0.43 11.75 14.85
CA PRO A 115 1.76 11.34 14.42
C PRO A 115 2.79 11.55 15.54
N PRO A 116 3.58 10.53 15.90
CA PRO A 116 4.60 10.67 16.92
C PRO A 116 5.72 11.60 16.41
N PRO A 117 6.20 12.56 17.22
CA PRO A 117 7.20 13.52 16.79
C PRO A 117 8.49 12.80 16.37
N GLY A 118 9.05 13.22 15.24
CA GLY A 118 10.31 12.67 14.74
C GLY A 118 10.24 11.25 14.18
N LYS A 119 9.05 10.71 13.89
CA LYS A 119 8.89 9.45 13.16
C LYS A 119 8.56 9.68 11.68
N LYS A 120 8.99 8.75 10.83
CA LYS A 120 8.66 8.68 9.39
C LYS A 120 8.23 7.26 9.02
N VAL A 121 7.47 7.13 7.94
CA VAL A 121 7.10 5.82 7.39
C VAL A 121 8.26 5.27 6.56
N LYS A 122 8.70 4.05 6.88
CA LYS A 122 9.60 3.25 6.04
C LYS A 122 8.77 2.27 5.23
N ILE A 123 9.06 2.20 3.94
CA ILE A 123 8.49 1.23 2.99
C ILE A 123 9.58 0.20 2.69
N SER A 124 9.33 -1.08 2.99
CA SER A 124 10.30 -2.17 2.76
C SER A 124 9.70 -3.27 1.88
N PHE A 125 10.48 -3.78 0.93
CA PHE A 125 10.14 -4.93 0.07
C PHE A 125 10.87 -6.21 0.50
N SER A 126 11.44 -6.25 1.71
CA SER A 126 12.19 -7.40 2.21
C SER A 126 11.32 -8.63 2.47
N ALA A 127 10.01 -8.46 2.68
CA ALA A 127 9.07 -9.56 2.90
C ALA A 127 8.52 -10.13 1.58
N HIS A 128 8.41 -9.29 0.54
CA HIS A 128 7.88 -9.67 -0.77
C HIS A 128 8.36 -8.67 -1.85
N PRO A 129 8.79 -9.13 -3.04
CA PRO A 129 9.34 -8.26 -4.08
C PRO A 129 8.34 -7.23 -4.63
N HIS A 130 7.05 -7.55 -4.59
CA HIS A 130 5.99 -6.71 -5.17
C HIS A 130 5.11 -5.99 -4.14
N PHE A 131 5.04 -6.49 -2.90
CA PHE A 131 4.11 -5.96 -1.89
C PHE A 131 4.89 -5.44 -0.69
N PRO A 132 4.89 -4.13 -0.44
CA PRO A 132 5.68 -3.56 0.63
C PRO A 132 5.05 -3.82 2.00
N VAL A 133 5.91 -3.85 3.00
CA VAL A 133 5.53 -3.67 4.41
C VAL A 133 5.86 -2.27 4.89
N PHE A 134 5.00 -1.74 5.74
CA PHE A 134 5.15 -0.42 6.32
C PHE A 134 5.61 -0.52 7.78
N SER A 135 6.48 0.40 8.20
CA SER A 135 6.85 0.57 9.61
C SER A 135 7.12 2.04 9.95
N LEU A 136 7.01 2.39 11.24
CA LEU A 136 7.46 3.69 11.74
C LEU A 136 8.93 3.58 12.17
N VAL A 137 9.76 4.50 11.69
CA VAL A 137 11.18 4.61 12.06
C VAL A 137 11.50 6.04 12.49
N ASP A 138 12.60 6.24 13.22
CA ASP A 138 13.07 7.58 13.55
C ASP A 138 13.51 8.34 12.29
N ALA A 139 13.14 9.60 12.19
CA ALA A 139 13.45 10.45 11.05
C ALA A 139 14.97 10.72 10.92
N LYS A 140 15.70 10.62 12.04
CA LYS A 140 17.14 10.90 12.17
C LYS A 140 18.09 9.78 11.72
N HIS A 141 17.57 8.66 11.22
CA HIS A 141 18.36 7.53 10.71
C HIS A 141 17.96 7.16 9.28
#